data_AF-A0A958S8I4-F1
#
_entry.id   AF-A0A958S8I4-F1
#
_cell.length_a   1.000
_cell.length_b   1.000
_cell.length_c   1.000
_cell.angle_alpha   90.00
_cell.angle_beta   90.00
_cell.angle_gamma   90.00
#
_symmetry.space_group_name_H-M   'P 1'
#
loop_
_entity.id
_entity.type
_entity.pdbx_description
1 polymer ?
#
loop_
_entity_poly.entity_id
_entity_poly.type
_entity_poly.pdbx_seq_one_letter_code
_entity_poly.pdbx_strand_id
1 'polypeptide(L)'
;MATTINVYLTFEKECMDAFNFYKSVFGGDFAYVGKFGEMPPQEGMPPLSEEMKERIMHISLPISKETILMGSDAGGEWAPNLKFGNNFTISVNTD
;
A
#
# COMPACT_ATOMS: atom_id res chain seq x y z
N MET A 1 -6.04 25.96 4.09
CA MET A 1 -5.97 24.51 3.80
C MET A 1 -5.58 23.82 5.08
N ALA A 2 -6.36 22.84 5.54
CA ALA A 2 -5.95 22.01 6.67
C ALA A 2 -4.87 21.02 6.19
N THR A 3 -3.87 20.76 7.03
CA THR A 3 -2.84 19.74 6.76
C THR A 3 -3.34 18.42 7.32
N THR A 4 -3.33 17.35 6.53
CA THR A 4 -3.72 16.00 6.94
C THR A 4 -2.51 15.06 6.98
N ILE A 5 -2.57 14.06 7.85
CA ILE A 5 -1.56 13.00 7.96
C ILE A 5 -2.22 11.70 7.53
N ASN A 6 -1.58 11.00 6.59
CA ASN A 6 -2.02 9.70 6.10
C ASN A 6 -0.93 8.67 6.39
N VAL A 7 -1.35 7.49 6.82
CA VAL A 7 -0.45 6.38 7.14
C VAL A 7 -0.17 5.60 5.87
N TYR A 8 1.10 5.27 5.63
CA TYR A 8 1.53 4.40 4.52
C TYR A 8 2.17 3.13 5.09
N LEU A 9 1.60 1.97 4.76
CA LEU A 9 2.08 0.66 5.19
C LEU A 9 2.77 -0.07 4.03
N THR A 10 3.96 -0.61 4.26
CA THR A 10 4.66 -1.44 3.28
C THR A 10 4.69 -2.89 3.78
N PHE A 11 4.21 -3.80 2.93
CA PHE A 11 4.14 -5.24 3.19
C PHE A 11 5.19 -5.99 2.38
N GLU A 12 5.46 -7.26 2.70
CA GLU A 12 6.33 -8.07 1.84
C GLU A 12 5.59 -8.43 0.55
N LYS A 13 4.43 -9.08 0.65
CA LYS A 13 3.60 -9.50 -0.49
C LYS A 13 2.08 -9.52 -0.22
N GLU A 14 1.66 -9.17 0.99
CA GLU A 14 0.31 -9.37 1.51
C GLU A 14 -0.54 -8.10 1.52
N CYS A 15 -0.13 -7.04 0.81
CA CYS A 15 -0.79 -5.73 0.88
C CYS A 15 -2.27 -5.82 0.48
N MET A 16 -2.61 -6.53 -0.60
CA MET A 16 -4.00 -6.67 -1.05
C MET A 16 -4.87 -7.38 -0.01
N ASP A 17 -4.38 -8.47 0.58
CA ASP A 17 -5.11 -9.24 1.58
C ASP A 17 -5.31 -8.43 2.85
N ALA A 18 -4.27 -7.73 3.31
CA ALA A 18 -4.35 -6.82 4.45
C ALA A 18 -5.38 -5.71 4.21
N PHE A 19 -5.37 -5.09 3.02
CA PHE A 19 -6.30 -4.02 2.69
C PHE A 19 -7.74 -4.50 2.50
N ASN A 20 -7.96 -5.70 1.97
CA ASN A 20 -9.29 -6.32 1.95
C ASN A 20 -9.81 -6.57 3.37
N PHE A 21 -8.94 -7.03 4.27
CA PHE A 21 -9.29 -7.15 5.68
C PHE A 21 -9.62 -5.79 6.31
N TYR A 22 -8.78 -4.76 6.10
CA TYR A 22 -9.03 -3.41 6.60
C TYR A 22 -10.33 -2.82 6.05
N LYS A 23 -10.61 -3.00 4.76
CA LYS A 23 -11.89 -2.64 4.14
C LYS A 23 -13.07 -3.35 4.79
N SER A 24 -12.93 -4.63 5.15
CA SER A 24 -13.99 -5.38 5.84
C SER A 24 -14.30 -4.86 7.25
N VAL A 25 -13.31 -4.25 7.92
CA VAL A 25 -13.43 -3.71 9.28
C VAL A 25 -13.87 -2.25 9.27
N PHE A 26 -13.22 -1.40 8.48
CA PHE A 26 -13.47 0.04 8.42
C PHE A 26 -14.60 0.42 7.47
N GLY A 27 -14.99 -0.49 6.56
CA GLY A 27 -15.94 -0.21 5.49
C GLY A 27 -15.34 0.68 4.39
N GLY A 28 -16.23 1.32 3.63
CA GLY A 28 -15.86 2.17 2.49
C GLY A 28 -15.40 1.38 1.26
N ASP A 29 -14.83 2.08 0.29
CA ASP A 29 -14.28 1.53 -0.94
C ASP A 29 -12.85 2.02 -1.17
N PHE A 30 -12.05 1.21 -1.87
CA PHE A 30 -10.72 1.64 -2.29
C PHE A 30 -10.85 2.83 -3.23
N ALA A 31 -10.19 3.94 -2.90
CA ALA A 31 -10.09 5.09 -3.78
C ALA A 31 -9.17 4.79 -4.98
N TYR A 32 -8.19 3.92 -4.77
CA TYR A 32 -7.26 3.50 -5.80
C TYR A 32 -6.64 2.14 -5.46
N VAL A 33 -6.42 1.32 -6.49
CA VAL A 33 -5.61 0.10 -6.44
C VAL A 33 -4.78 0.08 -7.72
N GLY A 34 -3.46 0.09 -7.59
CA GLY A 34 -2.51 0.01 -8.70
C GLY A 34 -1.54 -1.13 -8.49
N LYS A 35 -1.38 -1.97 -9.50
CA LYS A 35 -0.43 -3.09 -9.50
C LYS A 35 0.88 -2.70 -10.18
N PHE A 36 1.98 -3.39 -9.86
CA PHE A 36 3.24 -3.15 -10.57
C PHE A 36 3.15 -3.50 -12.06
N GLY A 37 2.30 -4.46 -12.45
CA GLY A 37 2.11 -4.83 -13.85
C GLY A 37 1.45 -3.75 -14.72
N GLU A 38 0.82 -2.76 -14.10
CA GLU A 38 0.18 -1.62 -14.77
C GLU A 38 1.13 -0.42 -14.92
N MET A 39 2.35 -0.52 -14.36
CA MET A 39 3.34 0.53 -14.45
C MET A 39 3.83 0.68 -15.89
N PRO A 40 3.97 1.92 -16.40
CA PRO A 40 4.58 2.15 -17.71
C PRO A 40 6.00 1.54 -17.76
N PRO A 41 6.44 1.00 -18.92
CA PRO A 41 7.80 0.56 -19.09
C PRO A 41 8.78 1.71 -18.79
N GLN A 42 9.77 1.46 -17.94
CA GLN A 42 10.84 2.41 -17.65
C GLN A 42 12.13 1.93 -18.30
N GLU A 43 12.87 2.87 -18.91
CA GLU A 43 14.16 2.58 -19.52
C GLU A 43 15.16 2.10 -18.45
N GLY A 44 15.82 0.97 -18.69
CA GLY A 44 16.76 0.36 -17.74
C GLY A 44 16.13 -0.50 -16.64
N MET A 45 14.80 -0.63 -16.61
CA MET A 45 14.13 -1.53 -15.67
C MET A 45 14.05 -2.95 -16.24
N PRO A 46 14.52 -3.99 -15.52
CA PRO A 46 14.37 -5.36 -15.96
C PRO A 46 12.88 -5.74 -16.07
N PRO A 47 12.53 -6.69 -16.95
CA PRO A 47 11.15 -7.16 -17.06
C PRO A 47 10.68 -7.71 -15.71
N LEU A 48 9.47 -7.28 -15.31
CA LEU A 48 8.84 -7.77 -14.08
C LEU A 48 8.49 -9.25 -14.22
N SER A 49 8.78 -10.03 -13.17
CA SER A 49 8.25 -11.39 -13.07
C SER A 49 6.73 -11.37 -12.98
N GLU A 50 6.07 -12.46 -13.41
CA GLU A 50 4.62 -12.58 -13.31
C GLU A 50 4.12 -12.41 -11.87
N GLU A 51 4.86 -12.93 -10.88
CA GLU A 51 4.53 -12.73 -9.47
C GLU A 51 4.58 -11.23 -9.09
N MET A 52 5.57 -10.48 -9.58
CA MET A 52 5.69 -9.07 -9.27
C MET A 52 4.59 -8.25 -9.91
N LYS A 53 4.13 -8.61 -11.12
CA LYS A 53 3.05 -7.90 -11.80
C LYS A 53 1.74 -7.88 -11.02
N GLU A 54 1.47 -8.92 -10.23
CA GLU A 54 0.26 -9.04 -9.42
C GLU A 54 0.34 -8.29 -8.08
N ARG A 55 1.55 -7.93 -7.63
CA ARG A 55 1.74 -7.21 -6.37
C ARG A 55 1.21 -5.79 -6.43
N ILE A 56 0.81 -5.27 -5.29
CA ILE A 56 0.27 -3.92 -5.13
C ILE A 56 1.41 -2.92 -5.11
N MET A 57 1.43 -2.05 -6.12
CA MET A 57 2.36 -0.92 -6.17
C MET A 57 1.86 0.23 -5.29
N HIS A 58 0.54 0.46 -5.28
CA HIS A 58 -0.08 1.46 -4.41
C HIS A 58 -1.57 1.15 -4.23
N ILE A 59 -2.06 1.23 -3.00
CA ILE A 59 -3.48 1.13 -2.64
C ILE A 59 -3.85 2.24 -1.67
N SER A 60 -5.08 2.75 -1.79
CA SER A 60 -5.63 3.80 -0.94
C SER A 60 -7.04 3.44 -0.47
N LEU A 61 -7.23 3.41 0.86
CA LEU A 61 -8.52 3.19 1.52
C LEU A 61 -8.84 4.41 2.41
N PRO A 62 -9.78 5.27 2.01
CA PRO A 62 -10.31 6.31 2.89
C PRO A 62 -11.01 5.66 4.10
N ILE A 63 -10.51 5.93 5.31
CA ILE A 63 -11.06 5.38 6.57
C ILE A 63 -11.78 6.45 7.41
N SER A 64 -11.60 7.73 7.08
CA SER A 64 -12.34 8.85 7.65
C SER A 64 -12.37 10.04 6.68
N LYS A 65 -12.99 11.16 7.07
CA LYS A 65 -12.95 12.41 6.29
C LYS A 65 -11.54 13.02 6.19
N GLU A 66 -10.66 12.67 7.11
CA GLU A 66 -9.35 13.32 7.29
C GLU A 66 -8.17 12.36 7.10
N THR A 67 -8.44 11.04 7.02
CA THR A 67 -7.40 10.02 6.97
C THR A 67 -7.69 8.99 5.88
N ILE A 68 -6.67 8.77 5.06
CA ILE A 68 -6.57 7.69 4.09
C ILE A 68 -5.48 6.74 4.58
N LEU A 69 -5.83 5.46 4.73
CA LEU A 69 -4.85 4.41 4.91
C LEU A 69 -4.29 4.03 3.53
N MET A 70 -2.98 4.08 3.38
CA MET A 70 -2.30 3.80 2.12
C MET A 70 -1.33 2.64 2.28
N GLY A 71 -1.01 1.96 1.20
CA GLY A 71 0.00 0.91 1.27
C GLY A 71 0.52 0.41 -0.07
N SER A 72 1.52 -0.45 0.02
CA SER A 72 2.07 -1.22 -1.10
C SER A 72 2.74 -2.49 -0.62
N ASP A 73 2.98 -3.41 -1.53
CA ASP A 73 4.00 -4.44 -1.35
C ASP A 73 5.40 -3.86 -1.57
N ALA A 74 6.40 -4.55 -1.05
CA ALA A 74 7.79 -4.24 -1.31
C ALA A 74 8.08 -4.44 -2.81
N GLY A 75 8.83 -3.50 -3.37
CA GLY A 75 9.35 -3.62 -4.73
C GLY A 75 10.33 -4.78 -4.89
N GLY A 76 10.76 -5.02 -6.11
CA GLY A 76 11.76 -6.04 -6.40
C GLY A 76 13.16 -5.63 -5.96
N GLU A 77 14.16 -6.37 -6.41
CA GLU A 77 15.58 -6.11 -6.10
C GLU A 77 16.07 -4.70 -6.50
N TRP A 78 15.33 -4.02 -7.38
CA TRP A 78 15.57 -2.65 -7.81
C TRP A 78 15.08 -1.58 -6.82
N ALA A 79 14.26 -1.95 -5.84
CA ALA A 79 13.74 -1.06 -4.81
C ALA A 79 14.54 -1.23 -3.49
N PRO A 80 14.52 -0.24 -2.59
CA PRO A 80 15.09 -0.41 -1.26
C PRO A 80 14.49 -1.61 -0.53
N ASN A 81 15.33 -2.44 0.07
CA ASN A 81 14.89 -3.58 0.87
C ASN A 81 13.97 -3.11 2.02
N LEU A 82 12.82 -3.77 2.15
CA LEU A 82 11.93 -3.58 3.28
C LEU A 82 12.64 -4.01 4.58
N LYS A 83 12.59 -3.16 5.60
CA LYS A 83 13.13 -3.43 6.93
C LYS A 83 12.07 -3.17 7.98
N PHE A 84 11.62 -4.22 8.65
CA PHE A 84 10.70 -4.09 9.77
C PHE A 84 11.43 -3.60 11.02
N GLY A 85 10.82 -2.64 11.72
CA GLY A 85 11.31 -2.08 12.97
C GLY A 85 10.17 -1.90 13.98
N ASN A 86 10.54 -1.70 15.24
CA ASN A 86 9.59 -1.47 16.35
C ASN A 86 9.52 0.00 16.78
N ASN A 87 10.06 0.91 15.96
CA ASN A 87 10.14 2.33 16.24
C ASN A 87 8.87 3.12 15.85
N PHE A 88 7.85 2.44 15.32
CA PHE A 88 6.59 3.06 14.90
C PHE A 88 5.40 2.16 15.23
N THR A 89 4.28 2.78 15.60
CA THR A 89 3.03 2.09 15.92
C THR A 89 1.86 3.00 15.55
N ILE A 90 0.79 2.41 15.03
CA ILE A 90 -0.45 3.12 14.69
C ILE A 90 -1.52 2.63 15.66
N SER A 91 -2.10 3.55 16.41
CA SER A 91 -3.33 3.29 17.17
C SER A 91 -4.50 3.82 16.37
N VAL A 92 -5.53 3.00 16.20
CA VAL A 92 -6.80 3.40 15.60
C VAL A 92 -7.89 3.18 16.62
N ASN A 93 -8.67 4.22 16.87
CA ASN A 93 -9.79 4.19 17.80
C ASN A 93 -11.07 4.46 17.01
N THR A 94 -12.08 3.64 17.25
CA THR A 94 -13.45 3.84 16.75
C THR A 94 -14.35 4.09 17.95
N ASP A 95 -15.34 4.96 17.78
CA ASP A 95 -16.40 5.16 18.78
C ASP A 95 -17.42 4.02 18.74
#